data_AF-A0A973TME8-F1
#
_entry.id   AF-A0A973TME8-F1
#
_cell.length_a   1.000
_cell.length_b   1.000
_cell.length_c   1.000
_cell.angle_alpha   90.00
_cell.angle_beta   90.00
_cell.angle_gamma   90.00
#
_symmetry.space_group_name_H-M   'P 1'
#
loop_
_entity.id
_entity.type
_entity.pdbx_description
1 polymer ?
#
loop_
_entity_poly.entity_id
_entity_poly.type
_entity_poly.pdbx_seq_one_letter_code
_entity_poly.pdbx_strand_id
1 'polypeptide(L)'
;MRRVLANLMAMSAVMAICAACSRPQSTGDDVDVDAANIASIASPATLASTPAAAPARNEPTPNTRVLYQAFRGGESFATLRDRFGAANVREQDIPGAEGEVQHGVVLFPDDPTRRATLYFADDQKLEGLALVRITDPESTWAIGDNIRMGTTLAELVALNGGPIEFSGFGWDYGGAVAGYRGGKLEPNNAMAP
;
A
#
# COMPACT_ATOMS: atom_id res chain seq x y z
N MET A 1 6.00 22.48 -51.58
CA MET A 1 4.89 23.37 -51.95
C MET A 1 3.91 23.45 -50.79
N ARG A 2 3.69 24.65 -50.22
CA ARG A 2 2.44 25.24 -49.62
C ARG A 2 1.59 24.37 -48.66
N ARG A 3 1.15 24.76 -47.45
CA ARG A 3 0.94 26.03 -46.68
C ARG A 3 0.86 25.64 -45.18
N VAL A 4 1.56 26.26 -44.22
CA VAL A 4 1.18 27.42 -43.36
C VAL A 4 -0.28 27.46 -42.89
N LEU A 5 -0.49 27.33 -41.57
CA LEU A 5 -1.39 28.21 -40.78
C LEU A 5 -1.10 28.04 -39.27
N ALA A 6 -0.55 29.10 -38.69
CA ALA A 6 -0.49 29.36 -37.26
C ALA A 6 -1.86 29.83 -36.78
N ASN A 7 -2.24 29.49 -35.56
CA ASN A 7 -3.31 30.20 -34.84
C ASN A 7 -2.80 30.62 -33.46
N LEU A 8 -2.83 31.93 -33.26
CA LEU A 8 -2.47 32.69 -32.07
C LEU A 8 -3.78 33.25 -31.48
N MET A 9 -3.75 33.60 -30.18
CA MET A 9 -4.74 34.42 -29.43
C MET A 9 -6.04 33.71 -29.00
N ALA A 10 -6.65 33.96 -27.84
CA ALA A 10 -6.40 34.95 -26.79
C ALA A 10 -7.01 34.54 -25.44
N MET A 11 -6.44 35.16 -24.41
CA MET A 11 -6.85 35.38 -23.03
C MET A 11 -8.35 35.75 -22.86
N SER A 12 -9.01 35.21 -21.84
CA SER A 12 -10.07 35.93 -21.12
C SER A 12 -10.23 35.41 -19.70
N ALA A 13 -9.99 36.31 -18.76
CA ALA A 13 -10.26 36.21 -17.34
C ALA A 13 -11.64 36.80 -17.03
N VAL A 14 -12.47 36.07 -16.29
CA VAL A 14 -13.70 36.54 -15.61
C VAL A 14 -14.00 35.47 -14.54
N MET A 15 -14.40 35.70 -13.30
CA MET A 15 -14.47 36.81 -12.35
C MET A 15 -15.02 36.14 -11.09
N ALA A 16 -14.29 36.19 -9.98
CA ALA A 16 -14.79 35.69 -8.70
C ALA A 16 -15.87 36.63 -8.16
N ILE A 17 -17.09 36.13 -8.00
CA ILE A 17 -18.18 36.84 -7.33
C ILE A 17 -18.39 36.20 -5.96
N CYS A 18 -17.91 36.89 -4.93
CA CYS A 18 -18.37 36.70 -3.55
C CYS A 18 -19.74 37.39 -3.42
N ALA A 19 -20.80 36.61 -3.25
CA ALA A 19 -22.08 37.09 -2.76
C ALA A 19 -22.39 36.42 -1.42
N ALA A 20 -22.44 37.25 -0.38
CA ALA A 20 -22.80 36.87 0.96
C ALA A 20 -24.32 36.65 1.12
N CYS A 21 -24.65 35.69 1.97
CA CYS A 21 -25.83 35.59 2.83
C CYS A 21 -27.23 35.81 2.24
N SER A 22 -27.98 34.71 2.10
CA SER A 22 -29.40 34.64 2.48
C SER A 22 -29.76 33.18 2.79
N ARG A 23 -30.04 32.88 4.07
CA ARG A 23 -30.62 31.62 4.53
C ARG A 23 -32.14 31.64 4.24
N PRO A 24 -32.71 30.62 3.58
CA PRO A 24 -34.15 30.41 3.62
C PRO A 24 -34.56 29.80 4.96
N GLN A 25 -35.65 30.34 5.49
CA GLN A 25 -36.25 30.04 6.78
C GLN A 25 -36.91 28.65 6.75
N SER A 26 -36.62 27.88 7.80
CA SER A 26 -37.23 26.59 8.13
C SER A 26 -38.74 26.73 8.27
N THR A 27 -39.51 25.97 7.49
CA THR A 27 -40.90 25.66 7.76
C THR A 27 -40.95 24.39 8.60
N GLY A 28 -41.41 24.51 9.84
CA GLY A 28 -41.68 23.37 10.71
C GLY A 28 -42.91 22.62 10.23
N ASP A 29 -42.78 21.29 10.20
CA ASP A 29 -43.90 20.37 10.36
C ASP A 29 -43.75 19.72 11.73
N ASP A 30 -44.69 20.03 12.61
CA ASP A 30 -44.89 19.41 13.91
C ASP A 30 -45.32 17.95 13.72
N VAL A 31 -44.61 17.01 14.35
CA VAL A 31 -45.14 15.66 14.57
C VAL A 31 -45.45 15.51 16.04
N ASP A 32 -46.74 15.53 16.32
CA ASP A 32 -47.39 15.24 17.59
C ASP A 32 -47.00 13.82 18.04
N VAL A 33 -46.40 13.69 19.23
CA VAL A 33 -46.16 12.40 19.88
C VAL A 33 -46.99 12.36 21.16
N ASP A 34 -48.19 11.79 21.03
CA ASP A 34 -49.06 11.42 22.12
C ASP A 34 -48.32 10.51 23.11
N ALA A 35 -48.15 11.03 24.32
CA ALA A 35 -47.56 10.37 25.47
C ALA A 35 -48.57 9.41 26.12
N ALA A 36 -48.87 8.28 25.48
CA ALA A 36 -49.69 7.23 26.09
C ALA A 36 -49.54 5.86 25.41
N ASN A 37 -48.37 5.23 25.49
CA ASN A 37 -48.27 3.77 25.66
C ASN A 37 -46.84 3.34 25.98
N ILE A 38 -46.55 3.39 27.28
CA ILE A 38 -45.37 2.80 27.92
C ILE A 38 -45.80 1.43 28.44
N ALA A 39 -45.63 0.37 27.64
CA ALA A 39 -45.54 -1.00 28.16
C ALA A 39 -45.22 -1.98 27.04
N SER A 40 -44.26 -2.86 27.31
CA SER A 40 -44.04 -4.14 26.63
C SER A 40 -43.31 -4.09 25.28
N ILE A 41 -41.98 -4.15 25.33
CA ILE A 41 -41.19 -5.32 24.88
C ILE A 41 -39.73 -5.15 25.33
N ALA A 42 -39.47 -5.35 26.62
CA ALA A 42 -38.12 -5.65 27.10
C ALA A 42 -37.92 -7.17 27.03
N SER A 43 -37.50 -7.67 25.85
CA SER A 43 -36.91 -9.00 25.72
C SER A 43 -35.41 -8.83 25.51
N PRO A 44 -34.54 -9.42 26.35
CA PRO A 44 -33.14 -9.51 26.03
C PRO A 44 -33.01 -10.49 24.86
N ALA A 45 -32.83 -9.97 23.65
CA ALA A 45 -32.32 -10.77 22.55
C ALA A 45 -30.87 -11.13 22.89
N THR A 46 -30.68 -12.35 23.41
CA THR A 46 -29.35 -12.96 23.51
C THR A 46 -28.80 -13.07 22.08
N LEU A 47 -27.93 -12.14 21.69
CA LEU A 47 -27.13 -12.29 20.49
C LEU A 47 -26.26 -13.53 20.71
N ALA A 48 -26.55 -14.59 19.95
CA ALA A 48 -25.70 -15.75 19.90
C ALA A 48 -24.31 -15.30 19.48
N SER A 49 -23.32 -15.43 20.37
CA SER A 49 -21.93 -15.22 20.05
C SER A 49 -21.56 -16.16 18.90
N THR A 50 -21.35 -15.60 17.71
CA THR A 50 -20.70 -16.30 16.62
C THR A 50 -19.39 -16.88 17.18
N PRO A 51 -19.09 -18.18 17.01
CA PRO A 51 -17.79 -18.70 17.36
C PRO A 51 -16.75 -17.86 16.63
N ALA A 52 -15.88 -17.18 17.39
CA ALA A 52 -14.73 -16.51 16.82
C ALA A 52 -14.01 -17.52 15.93
N ALA A 53 -13.85 -17.18 14.65
CA ALA A 53 -13.07 -17.97 13.73
C ALA A 53 -11.73 -18.26 14.41
N ALA A 54 -11.35 -19.53 14.47
CA ALA A 54 -10.07 -19.94 15.03
C ALA A 54 -8.97 -19.09 14.39
N PRO A 55 -8.00 -18.55 15.15
CA PRO A 55 -6.95 -17.73 14.59
C PRO A 55 -6.26 -18.53 13.49
N ALA A 56 -6.13 -17.93 12.30
CA ALA A 56 -5.37 -18.54 11.23
C ALA A 56 -4.00 -18.88 11.79
N ARG A 57 -3.66 -20.17 11.76
CA ARG A 57 -2.40 -20.68 12.28
C ARG A 57 -1.31 -20.05 11.41
N ASN A 58 -0.64 -19.01 11.94
CA ASN A 58 0.38 -18.12 11.34
C ASN A 58 -0.08 -16.71 10.91
N GLU A 59 -0.93 -16.02 11.67
CA GLU A 59 -1.08 -14.56 11.50
C GLU A 59 0.14 -13.80 12.08
N PRO A 60 0.84 -12.97 11.29
CA PRO A 60 1.86 -12.05 11.80
C PRO A 60 1.24 -11.06 12.78
N THR A 61 1.82 -10.92 13.98
CA THR A 61 1.39 -9.98 15.01
C THR A 61 1.69 -8.51 14.63
N PRO A 62 1.07 -7.52 15.31
CA PRO A 62 1.00 -6.12 14.86
C PRO A 62 2.32 -5.32 14.79
N ASN A 63 3.46 -5.88 15.18
CA ASN A 63 4.72 -5.16 15.19
C ASN A 63 5.68 -5.74 14.16
N THR A 64 5.83 -4.99 13.07
CA THR A 64 6.77 -5.17 11.95
C THR A 64 6.35 -6.22 10.92
N ARG A 65 5.87 -5.75 9.77
CA ARG A 65 5.65 -6.60 8.60
C ARG A 65 7.01 -6.91 7.96
N VAL A 66 7.63 -8.01 8.37
CA VAL A 66 8.95 -8.42 7.86
C VAL A 66 8.82 -8.99 6.46
N LEU A 67 9.34 -8.28 5.45
CA LEU A 67 9.20 -8.63 4.03
C LEU A 67 9.66 -10.07 3.74
N TYR A 68 10.84 -10.47 4.22
CA TYR A 68 11.38 -11.81 3.97
C TYR A 68 10.59 -12.94 4.63
N GLN A 69 9.73 -12.64 5.61
CA GLN A 69 8.85 -13.63 6.25
C GLN A 69 7.47 -13.65 5.61
N ALA A 70 7.03 -12.52 5.05
CA ALA A 70 5.71 -12.38 4.47
C ALA A 70 5.57 -13.08 3.10
N PHE A 71 6.65 -13.24 2.36
CA PHE A 71 6.64 -13.75 0.99
C PHE A 71 7.50 -15.00 0.81
N ARG A 72 7.20 -15.76 -0.24
CA ARG A 72 7.92 -16.97 -0.65
C ARG A 72 8.22 -16.86 -2.15
N GLY A 73 9.28 -17.51 -2.63
CA GLY A 73 9.59 -17.49 -4.07
C GLY A 73 8.49 -18.11 -4.93
N GLY A 74 7.82 -19.15 -4.43
CA GLY A 74 6.73 -19.84 -5.14
C GLY A 74 5.35 -19.19 -5.02
N GLU A 75 5.24 -17.93 -4.60
CA GLU A 75 3.94 -17.25 -4.57
C GLU A 75 3.37 -17.10 -5.99
N SER A 76 2.04 -17.20 -6.08
CA SER A 76 1.26 -16.86 -7.26
C SER A 76 0.14 -15.88 -6.89
N PHE A 77 -0.53 -15.30 -7.90
CA PHE A 77 -1.70 -14.46 -7.63
C PHE A 77 -2.77 -15.15 -6.77
N ALA A 78 -3.01 -16.45 -7.03
CA ALA A 78 -3.97 -17.23 -6.25
C ALA A 78 -3.54 -17.37 -4.78
N THR A 79 -2.28 -17.76 -4.52
CA THR A 79 -1.79 -17.92 -3.15
C THR A 79 -1.79 -16.60 -2.38
N LEU A 80 -1.47 -15.50 -3.06
CA LEU A 80 -1.52 -14.17 -2.45
C LEU A 80 -2.95 -13.78 -2.05
N ARG A 81 -3.95 -14.04 -2.92
CA ARG A 81 -5.36 -13.77 -2.60
C ARG A 81 -5.86 -14.59 -1.43
N ASP A 82 -5.44 -15.85 -1.34
CA ASP A 82 -5.82 -16.72 -0.22
C ASP A 82 -5.21 -16.25 1.10
N ARG A 83 -3.95 -15.79 1.08
CA ARG A 83 -3.21 -15.38 2.28
C ARG A 83 -3.54 -13.98 2.77
N PHE A 84 -3.72 -13.03 1.86
CA PHE A 84 -3.91 -11.62 2.20
C PHE A 84 -5.36 -11.15 2.02
N GLY A 85 -6.23 -12.02 1.51
CA GLY A 85 -7.63 -11.73 1.20
C GLY A 85 -7.77 -11.11 -0.19
N ALA A 86 -8.69 -11.66 -0.98
CA ALA A 86 -8.91 -11.26 -2.37
C ALA A 86 -9.18 -9.75 -2.57
N ALA A 87 -9.78 -9.08 -1.59
CA ALA A 87 -10.03 -7.63 -1.66
C ALA A 87 -8.75 -6.78 -1.56
N ASN A 88 -7.69 -7.35 -0.99
CA ASN A 88 -6.41 -6.65 -0.76
C ASN A 88 -5.37 -6.94 -1.83
N VAL A 89 -5.67 -7.75 -2.84
CA VAL A 89 -4.72 -8.17 -3.87
C VAL A 89 -5.31 -7.86 -5.24
N ARG A 90 -4.66 -6.94 -5.97
CA ARG A 90 -5.15 -6.45 -7.26
C ARG A 90 -4.12 -6.74 -8.35
N GLU A 91 -4.56 -7.43 -9.39
CA GLU A 91 -3.82 -7.54 -10.65
C GLU A 91 -3.98 -6.22 -11.42
N GLN A 92 -2.88 -5.67 -11.92
CA GLN A 92 -2.86 -4.44 -12.70
C GLN A 92 -1.53 -4.24 -13.41
N ASP A 93 -1.50 -3.29 -14.35
CA ASP A 93 -0.25 -2.76 -14.89
C ASP A 93 0.51 -2.00 -13.79
N ILE A 94 1.78 -2.33 -13.64
CA ILE A 94 2.70 -1.77 -12.65
C ILE A 94 3.95 -1.19 -13.33
N PRO A 95 4.66 -0.24 -12.71
CA PRO A 95 5.85 0.35 -13.31
C PRO A 95 6.95 -0.68 -13.55
N GLY A 96 7.43 -0.77 -14.79
CA GLY A 96 8.56 -1.59 -15.24
C GLY A 96 9.87 -0.79 -15.33
N ALA A 97 10.82 -1.31 -16.09
CA ALA A 97 12.09 -0.62 -16.36
C ALA A 97 11.89 0.55 -17.32
N GLU A 98 12.65 1.63 -17.14
CA GLU A 98 12.76 2.74 -18.11
C GLU A 98 11.42 3.39 -18.54
N GLY A 99 10.44 3.42 -17.64
CA GLY A 99 9.12 4.00 -17.91
C GLY A 99 8.13 3.06 -18.59
N GLU A 100 8.52 1.81 -18.84
CA GLU A 100 7.62 0.75 -19.29
C GLU A 100 6.59 0.39 -18.22
N VAL A 101 5.58 -0.34 -18.64
CA VAL A 101 4.62 -1.01 -17.76
C VAL A 101 4.79 -2.51 -17.88
N GLN A 102 4.57 -3.22 -16.78
CA GLN A 102 4.56 -4.67 -16.72
C GLN A 102 3.29 -5.15 -16.04
N HIS A 103 2.81 -6.32 -16.43
CA HIS A 103 1.73 -6.98 -15.72
C HIS A 103 2.19 -7.48 -14.35
N GLY A 104 1.44 -7.19 -13.29
CA GLY A 104 1.83 -7.60 -11.95
C GLY A 104 0.72 -7.44 -10.92
N VAL A 105 1.12 -7.44 -9.65
CA VAL A 105 0.18 -7.40 -8.51
C VAL A 105 0.51 -6.24 -7.58
N VAL A 106 -0.52 -5.54 -7.14
CA VAL A 106 -0.45 -4.61 -6.02
C VAL A 106 -1.19 -5.19 -4.82
N LEU A 107 -0.46 -5.34 -3.72
CA LEU A 107 -0.98 -5.72 -2.42
C LEU A 107 -1.36 -4.45 -1.64
N PHE A 108 -2.52 -4.46 -0.97
CA PHE A 108 -3.13 -3.33 -0.27
C PHE A 108 -3.10 -2.02 -1.09
N PRO A 109 -3.67 -1.98 -2.31
CA PRO A 109 -3.54 -0.84 -3.23
C PRO A 109 -4.04 0.48 -2.66
N ASP A 110 -5.04 0.41 -1.78
CA ASP A 110 -5.74 1.56 -1.21
C ASP A 110 -5.19 1.96 0.18
N ASP A 111 -4.11 1.33 0.65
CA ASP A 111 -3.49 1.63 1.94
C ASP A 111 -1.96 1.77 1.80
N PRO A 112 -1.44 3.02 1.71
CA PRO A 112 -0.02 3.24 1.47
C PRO A 112 0.87 2.80 2.64
N THR A 113 0.33 2.63 3.85
CA THR A 113 1.11 2.10 4.99
C THR A 113 1.42 0.61 4.84
N ARG A 114 0.72 -0.08 3.94
CA ARG A 114 0.83 -1.53 3.69
C ARG A 114 1.02 -1.88 2.22
N ARG A 115 1.02 -0.90 1.32
CA ARG A 115 1.07 -1.14 -0.12
C ARG A 115 2.40 -1.77 -0.53
N ALA A 116 2.33 -2.75 -1.42
CA ALA A 116 3.50 -3.39 -2.02
C ALA A 116 3.23 -3.70 -3.49
N THR A 117 4.22 -3.48 -4.34
CA THR A 117 4.19 -3.85 -5.76
C THR A 117 4.98 -5.14 -5.94
N LEU A 118 4.36 -6.16 -6.53
CA LEU A 118 4.88 -7.51 -6.65
C LEU A 118 5.09 -7.84 -8.13
N TYR A 119 6.30 -8.30 -8.45
CA TYR A 119 6.73 -8.69 -9.79
C TYR A 119 7.02 -10.19 -9.81
N PHE A 120 6.68 -10.84 -10.92
CA PHE A 120 6.75 -12.30 -11.07
C PHE A 120 7.73 -12.68 -12.17
N ALA A 121 8.31 -13.88 -12.04
CA ALA A 121 9.17 -14.47 -13.04
C ALA A 121 8.40 -14.85 -14.31
N ASP A 122 7.17 -15.37 -14.16
CA ASP A 122 6.18 -15.47 -15.23
C ASP A 122 5.09 -14.43 -14.96
N ASP A 123 5.22 -13.26 -15.59
CA ASP A 123 4.26 -12.18 -15.43
C ASP A 123 2.91 -12.50 -16.09
N GLN A 124 2.88 -13.25 -17.19
CA GLN A 124 1.63 -13.63 -17.87
C GLN A 124 0.76 -14.55 -17.01
N LYS A 125 1.38 -15.40 -16.20
CA LYS A 125 0.66 -16.29 -15.26
C LYS A 125 0.62 -15.76 -13.83
N LEU A 126 1.36 -14.71 -13.52
CA LEU A 126 1.59 -14.22 -12.15
C LEU A 126 2.07 -15.34 -11.22
N GLU A 127 3.09 -16.08 -11.67
CA GLU A 127 3.68 -17.22 -10.96
C GLU A 127 5.17 -16.98 -10.67
N GLY A 128 5.60 -17.40 -9.49
CA GLY A 128 6.99 -17.29 -9.06
C GLY A 128 7.36 -15.86 -8.74
N LEU A 129 7.03 -15.39 -7.53
CA LEU A 129 7.36 -14.05 -7.07
C LEU A 129 8.88 -13.80 -7.14
N ALA A 130 9.25 -12.81 -7.93
CA ALA A 130 10.64 -12.46 -8.22
C ALA A 130 11.11 -11.22 -7.44
N LEU A 131 10.23 -10.23 -7.26
CA LEU A 131 10.57 -8.98 -6.57
C LEU A 131 9.36 -8.43 -5.83
N VAL A 132 9.59 -7.95 -4.62
CA VAL A 132 8.66 -7.10 -3.87
C VAL A 132 9.27 -5.72 -3.75
N ARG A 133 8.53 -4.70 -4.20
CA ARG A 133 8.95 -3.31 -4.18
C ARG A 133 8.01 -2.50 -3.29
N ILE A 134 8.61 -1.78 -2.35
CA ILE A 134 7.94 -0.83 -1.46
C ILE A 134 8.49 0.55 -1.81
N THR A 135 7.61 1.53 -2.01
CA THR A 135 8.01 2.91 -2.37
C THR A 135 7.35 3.98 -1.51
N ASP A 136 6.25 3.66 -0.83
CA ASP A 136 5.52 4.60 0.01
C ASP A 136 6.33 4.98 1.27
N PRO A 137 6.64 6.27 1.51
CA PRO A 137 7.42 6.71 2.67
C PRO A 137 6.81 6.36 4.04
N GLU A 138 5.48 6.30 4.13
CA GLU A 138 4.69 5.93 5.31
C GLU A 138 4.58 4.41 5.53
N SER A 139 5.23 3.63 4.68
CA SER A 139 5.16 2.17 4.75
C SER A 139 5.65 1.60 6.08
N THR A 140 4.90 0.62 6.57
CA THR A 140 5.20 -0.16 7.78
C THR A 140 5.96 -1.46 7.49
N TRP A 141 6.23 -1.74 6.21
CA TRP A 141 7.07 -2.88 5.82
C TRP A 141 8.51 -2.65 6.27
N ALA A 142 9.14 -3.73 6.75
CA ALA A 142 10.52 -3.70 7.19
C ALA A 142 11.31 -4.91 6.67
N ILE A 143 12.62 -4.75 6.62
CA ILE A 143 13.58 -5.81 6.39
C ILE A 143 14.24 -6.14 7.74
N GLY A 144 14.07 -7.39 8.18
CA GLY A 144 14.39 -7.77 9.56
C GLY A 144 13.63 -6.92 10.57
N ASP A 145 14.22 -6.72 11.75
CA ASP A 145 13.57 -5.98 12.83
C ASP A 145 13.69 -4.46 12.70
N ASN A 146 14.68 -3.97 11.94
CA ASN A 146 15.19 -2.60 12.14
C ASN A 146 15.40 -1.76 10.86
N ILE A 147 15.24 -2.32 9.65
CA ILE A 147 15.40 -1.56 8.39
C ILE A 147 14.02 -1.28 7.80
N ARG A 148 13.69 0.00 7.58
CA ARG A 148 12.39 0.44 7.08
C ARG A 148 12.54 1.72 6.27
N MET A 149 11.43 2.22 5.73
CA MET A 149 11.42 3.54 5.12
C MET A 149 11.90 4.60 6.11
N GLY A 150 12.75 5.50 5.60
CA GLY A 150 13.42 6.54 6.38
C GLY A 150 14.66 6.09 7.17
N THR A 151 15.05 4.81 7.15
CA THR A 151 16.35 4.38 7.71
C THR A 151 17.47 5.10 6.96
N THR A 152 18.26 5.90 7.69
CA THR A 152 19.37 6.65 7.12
C THR A 152 20.54 5.73 6.77
N LEU A 153 21.42 6.18 5.87
CA LEU A 153 22.65 5.44 5.58
C LEU A 153 23.53 5.25 6.82
N ALA A 154 23.58 6.25 7.72
CA ALA A 154 24.35 6.16 8.97
C ALA A 154 23.80 5.07 9.91
N GLU A 155 22.47 5.00 10.07
CA GLU A 155 21.82 3.93 10.83
C GLU A 155 22.06 2.57 10.17
N LEU A 156 21.96 2.48 8.84
CA LEU A 156 22.20 1.24 8.11
C LEU A 156 23.63 0.72 8.30
N VAL A 157 24.63 1.60 8.22
CA VAL A 157 26.05 1.27 8.50
C VAL A 157 26.23 0.81 9.95
N ALA A 158 25.58 1.48 10.91
CA ALA A 158 25.62 1.09 12.31
C ALA A 158 24.99 -0.30 12.55
N LEU A 159 23.84 -0.58 11.91
CA LEU A 159 23.18 -1.89 11.96
C LEU A 159 24.06 -2.98 11.33
N ASN A 160 24.71 -2.67 10.21
CA ASN A 160 25.65 -3.58 9.57
C ASN A 160 26.88 -3.87 10.43
N GLY A 161 27.30 -2.93 11.28
CA GLY A 161 28.51 -3.04 12.09
C GLY A 161 29.80 -3.01 11.28
N GLY A 162 29.73 -2.49 10.04
CA GLY A 162 30.81 -2.46 9.07
C GLY A 162 30.44 -1.62 7.85
N PRO A 163 31.41 -1.36 6.94
CA PRO A 163 31.16 -0.55 5.76
C PRO A 163 30.11 -1.17 4.85
N ILE A 164 29.35 -0.32 4.14
CA ILE A 164 28.39 -0.73 3.12
C ILE A 164 28.89 -0.19 1.79
N GLU A 165 28.84 -1.04 0.75
CA GLU A 165 29.03 -0.62 -0.63
C GLU A 165 27.67 -0.25 -1.23
N PHE A 166 27.59 0.92 -1.85
CA PHE A 166 26.40 1.39 -2.53
C PHE A 166 26.79 2.09 -3.84
N SER A 167 25.86 2.13 -4.78
CA SER A 167 26.04 2.80 -6.07
C SER A 167 24.73 3.45 -6.54
N GLY A 168 24.81 4.33 -7.54
CA GLY A 168 23.63 4.84 -8.24
C GLY A 168 22.94 6.07 -7.63
N PHE A 169 23.62 6.91 -6.86
CA PHE A 169 23.04 8.21 -6.46
C PHE A 169 22.73 9.08 -7.69
N GLY A 170 21.63 9.82 -7.61
CA GLY A 170 21.25 10.82 -8.62
C GLY A 170 20.45 10.27 -9.81
N TRP A 171 20.09 8.99 -9.79
CA TRP A 171 19.10 8.39 -10.70
C TRP A 171 17.74 8.22 -9.98
N ASP A 172 16.72 7.76 -10.71
CA ASP A 172 15.31 7.71 -10.29
C ASP A 172 15.02 6.98 -8.97
N TYR A 173 15.93 6.12 -8.49
CA TYR A 173 15.71 5.24 -7.33
C TYR A 173 16.63 5.51 -6.14
N GLY A 174 17.39 6.62 -6.13
CA GLY A 174 18.24 7.00 -4.99
C GLY A 174 19.50 6.16 -4.77
N GLY A 175 19.67 5.08 -5.55
CA GLY A 175 20.80 4.15 -5.49
C GLY A 175 20.43 2.79 -4.90
N ALA A 176 21.40 1.87 -4.86
CA ALA A 176 21.24 0.54 -4.30
C ALA A 176 22.45 0.15 -3.44
N VAL A 177 22.21 -0.64 -2.40
CA VAL A 177 23.27 -1.34 -1.67
C VAL A 177 23.79 -2.46 -2.55
N ALA A 178 25.07 -2.42 -2.87
CA ALA A 178 25.76 -3.42 -3.68
C ALA A 178 26.47 -4.47 -2.81
N GLY A 179 26.68 -4.21 -1.51
CA GLY A 179 27.24 -5.19 -0.59
C GLY A 179 27.36 -4.70 0.85
N TYR A 180 27.42 -5.64 1.79
CA TYR A 180 27.53 -5.36 3.22
C TYR A 180 28.94 -5.64 3.78
N ARG A 181 29.88 -6.03 2.91
CA ARG A 181 31.32 -6.21 3.20
C ARG A 181 31.59 -7.11 4.41
N GLY A 182 30.84 -8.21 4.52
CA GLY A 182 30.98 -9.16 5.64
C GLY A 182 30.37 -8.67 6.96
N GLY A 183 29.57 -7.61 6.92
CA GLY A 183 28.81 -7.12 8.07
C GLY A 183 27.56 -7.95 8.36
N LYS A 184 26.84 -7.56 9.41
CA LYS A 184 25.70 -8.30 9.97
C LYS A 184 24.50 -8.41 9.03
N LEU A 185 24.42 -7.53 8.03
CA LEU A 185 23.32 -7.50 7.07
C LEU A 185 23.61 -8.31 5.80
N GLU A 186 24.78 -8.94 5.69
CA GLU A 186 25.04 -9.85 4.57
C GLU A 186 23.95 -10.93 4.48
N PRO A 187 23.33 -11.14 3.31
CA PRO A 187 22.37 -12.21 3.12
C PRO A 187 23.04 -13.55 3.39
N ASN A 188 22.58 -14.26 4.42
CA ASN A 188 22.96 -15.65 4.58
C ASN A 188 22.28 -16.44 3.46
N ASN A 189 23.07 -17.02 2.56
CA ASN A 189 22.60 -17.88 1.46
C ASN A 189 21.83 -19.14 1.94
N ALA A 190 21.65 -19.30 3.24
CA ALA A 190 20.80 -20.31 3.89
C ALA A 190 19.31 -19.90 4.00
N MET A 191 18.93 -18.69 3.57
CA MET A 191 17.56 -18.16 3.60
C MET A 191 17.02 -17.79 2.20
N ALA A 192 17.66 -18.27 1.13
CA ALA A 192 17.05 -18.33 -0.18
C ALA A 192 16.33 -19.69 -0.29
N PRO A 193 14.98 -19.74 -0.39
CA PRO A 193 14.28 -20.97 -0.75
C PRO A 193 14.56 -21.36 -2.20
#